data_AF-A0A327QH24-F1
#
_entry.id   AF-A0A327QH24-F1
#
_cell.length_a   1.000
_cell.length_b   1.000
_cell.length_c   1.000
_cell.angle_alpha   90.00
_cell.angle_beta   90.00
_cell.angle_gamma   90.00
#
_symmetry.space_group_name_H-M   'P 1'
#
loop_
_entity.id
_entity.type
_entity.pdbx_description
1 polymer ?
#
loop_
_entity_poly.entity_id
_entity_poly.type
_entity_poly.pdbx_seq_one_letter_code
_entity_poly.pdbx_strand_id
1 'polypeptide(L)' 'MEIEKAGTKNILQDAHNFVLGIPKSFRDRVCEECGWSEATFYRRAKSKNGFSNAEREKIISVMNQILRKSMLLQQKKFKI' A
#
# COMPACT_ATOMS: atom_id res chain seq x y z
N MET A 1 1.53 -29.92 27.14
CA MET A 1 2.12 -30.06 25.79
C MET A 1 1.00 -29.77 24.80
N GLU A 2 0.81 -28.50 24.48
CA GLU A 2 -0.21 -28.11 23.51
C GLU A 2 0.31 -28.46 22.12
N ILE A 3 -0.45 -29.26 21.40
CA ILE A 3 -0.16 -29.64 20.03
C ILE A 3 -0.44 -28.39 19.20
N GLU A 4 0.62 -27.68 18.80
CA GLU A 4 0.58 -26.66 17.77
C GLU A 4 0.00 -27.31 16.52
N LYS A 5 -1.32 -27.15 16.31
CA LYS A 5 -1.92 -27.41 15.01
C LYS A 5 -1.24 -26.42 14.08
N ALA A 6 -0.36 -26.93 13.22
CA ALA A 6 0.09 -26.28 12.00
C ALA A 6 -1.16 -25.95 11.18
N GLY A 7 -1.82 -24.85 11.55
CA GLY A 7 -3.07 -24.42 11.00
C GLY A 7 -2.82 -24.14 9.53
N THR A 8 -3.55 -24.84 8.68
CA THR A 8 -3.70 -24.51 7.27
C THR A 8 -3.82 -23.00 7.14
N LYS A 9 -2.78 -22.34 6.61
CA LYS A 9 -2.74 -20.88 6.42
C LYS A 9 -4.05 -20.46 5.76
N ASN A 10 -4.82 -19.61 6.43
CA ASN A 10 -6.04 -19.05 5.86
C ASN A 10 -5.63 -18.13 4.71
N ILE A 11 -5.60 -18.69 3.51
CA ILE A 11 -5.13 -18.01 2.30
C ILE A 11 -5.92 -16.73 2.02
N LEU A 12 -7.22 -16.74 2.34
CA LEU A 12 -8.10 -15.58 2.20
C LEU A 12 -7.65 -14.46 3.16
N GLN A 13 -7.41 -14.81 4.42
CA GLN A 13 -6.92 -13.83 5.41
C GLN A 13 -5.54 -13.28 5.03
N ASP A 14 -4.63 -14.13 4.54
CA ASP A 14 -3.30 -13.72 4.12
C ASP A 14 -3.33 -12.81 2.89
N ALA A 15 -4.18 -13.11 1.91
CA ALA A 15 -4.41 -12.29 0.73
C ALA A 15 -5.06 -10.95 1.10
N HIS A 16 -6.08 -10.97 1.96
CA HIS A 16 -6.74 -9.76 2.45
C HIS A 16 -5.77 -8.84 3.19
N ASN A 17 -4.98 -9.39 4.12
CA ASN A 17 -3.96 -8.64 4.85
C ASN A 17 -2.89 -8.06 3.92
N PHE A 18 -2.48 -8.82 2.89
CA PHE A 18 -1.55 -8.33 1.87
C PHE A 18 -2.11 -7.12 1.13
N VAL A 19 -3.36 -7.20 0.64
CA VAL A 19 -4.02 -6.11 -0.09
C VAL A 19 -4.19 -4.87 0.79
N LEU A 20 -4.57 -5.03 2.06
CA LEU A 20 -4.67 -3.92 3.02
C LEU A 20 -3.33 -3.23 3.30
N GLY A 21 -2.21 -3.92 3.14
CA GLY A 21 -0.88 -3.35 3.27
C GLY A 21 -0.50 -2.39 2.12
N ILE A 22 -1.14 -2.52 0.96
CA ILE A 22 -0.85 -1.71 -0.23
C ILE A 22 -1.25 -0.24 -0.02
N PRO A 23 -2.49 0.10 0.39
CA PRO A 23 -2.87 1.48 0.69
C PRO A 23 -1.98 2.15 1.73
N LYS A 24 -1.58 1.41 2.78
CA LYS A 24 -0.64 1.91 3.81
C LYS A 24 0.70 2.29 3.18
N SER A 25 1.29 1.38 2.40
CA SER A 25 2.58 1.60 1.74
C SER A 25 2.53 2.75 0.74
N PHE A 26 1.42 2.88 0.01
CA PHE A 26 1.19 4.00 -0.90
C PHE A 26 1.16 5.34 -0.17
N ARG A 27 0.34 5.44 0.88
CA ARG A 27 0.24 6.65 1.69
C ARG A 27 1.59 7.04 2.29
N ASP A 28 2.27 6.10 2.93
CA ASP A 28 3.55 6.35 3.61
C ASP A 28 4.58 6.88 2.60
N ARG A 29 4.62 6.33 1.38
CA ARG A 29 5.52 6.79 0.33
C ARG A 29 5.13 8.14 -0.27
N VAL A 30 3.83 8.42 -0.45
CA VAL A 30 3.38 9.75 -0.87
C VAL A 30 3.74 10.80 0.18
N CYS A 31 3.58 10.48 1.46
CA CYS A 31 3.98 11.36 2.56
C CYS A 31 5.49 11.68 2.51
N GLU A 32 6.33 10.65 2.34
CA GLU A 32 7.78 10.81 2.21
C GLU A 32 8.15 11.70 1.01
N GLU A 33 7.64 11.39 -0.18
CA GLU A 33 8.05 12.06 -1.42
C GLU A 33 7.48 13.48 -1.58
N CYS A 34 6.33 13.75 -1.00
CA CYS A 34 5.69 15.07 -1.03
C CYS A 34 5.98 15.91 0.23
N GLY A 35 6.72 15.38 1.21
CA GLY A 35 6.98 16.05 2.49
C GLY A 35 5.71 16.27 3.33
N TRP A 36 4.73 15.38 3.22
CA TRP A 36 3.45 15.49 3.93
C TRP A 36 3.46 14.67 5.22
N SER A 37 2.74 15.16 6.23
CA SER A 37 2.30 14.31 7.33
C SER A 37 1.10 13.46 6.92
N GLU A 38 0.84 12.37 7.65
CA GLU A 38 -0.34 11.52 7.45
C GLU A 38 -1.65 12.32 7.52
N ALA A 39 -1.75 13.26 8.47
CA ALA A 39 -2.90 14.15 8.56
C ALA A 39 -3.05 15.03 7.30
N THR A 40 -1.94 15.49 6.73
CA THR A 40 -1.95 16.29 5.49
C THR A 40 -2.41 15.46 4.30
N PHE A 41 -1.93 14.22 4.17
CA PHE A 41 -2.40 13.29 3.14
C PHE A 41 -3.93 13.15 3.16
N TYR A 42 -4.52 12.87 4.32
CA TYR A 42 -5.97 12.69 4.40
C TYR A 42 -6.76 13.99 4.19
N ARG A 43 -6.24 15.14 4.63
CA ARG A 43 -6.85 16.44 4.32
C ARG A 43 -6.82 16.70 2.81
N ARG A 44 -5.69 16.44 2.14
CA ARG A 44 -5.52 16.62 0.69
C ARG A 44 -6.42 15.67 -0.10
N ALA A 45 -6.51 14.41 0.31
CA ALA A 45 -7.38 13.41 -0.33
C ALA A 45 -8.88 13.78 -0.28
N LYS A 46 -9.31 14.52 0.75
CA LYS A 46 -10.69 15.03 0.89
C LYS A 46 -10.89 16.42 0.28
N SER A 47 -9.81 17.09 -0.10
CA SER A 47 -9.87 18.48 -0.56
C SER A 47 -10.39 18.55 -1.99
N LYS A 48 -11.21 19.57 -2.27
CA LYS A 48 -11.58 19.95 -3.65
C LYS A 48 -10.46 20.75 -4.33
N ASN A 49 -9.45 21.19 -3.58
CA ASN A 49 -8.32 21.93 -4.12
C ASN A 49 -7.45 21.00 -4.97
N GLY A 50 -7.00 21.51 -6.11
CA GLY A 50 -6.16 20.76 -7.02
C GLY A 50 -4.79 20.39 -6.42
N PHE A 51 -4.18 19.39 -7.04
CA PHE A 51 -2.75 19.12 -6.91
C PHE A 51 -2.01 19.92 -7.98
N SER A 52 -0.83 20.43 -7.63
CA SER A 52 0.12 20.95 -8.63
C SER A 52 0.54 19.85 -9.61
N ASN A 53 1.07 20.23 -10.77
CA ASN A 53 1.51 19.24 -11.77
C ASN A 53 2.57 18.29 -11.20
N ALA A 54 3.56 18.83 -10.46
CA ALA A 54 4.60 18.04 -9.82
C ALA A 54 4.03 17.04 -8.79
N GLU A 55 3.06 17.45 -7.96
CA GLU A 55 2.40 16.55 -7.02
C GLU A 55 1.62 15.46 -7.74
N ARG A 56 0.91 15.77 -8.83
CA ARG A 56 0.18 14.77 -9.62
C ARG A 56 1.11 13.72 -10.20
N GLU A 57 2.17 14.17 -10.87
CA GLU A 57 3.19 13.29 -11.45
C GLU A 57 3.80 12.39 -10.37
N LYS A 58 4.13 12.97 -9.21
CA LYS A 58 4.69 12.21 -8.11
C LYS A 58 3.72 11.17 -7.55
N ILE A 59 2.46 11.53 -7.30
CA ILE A 59 1.42 10.61 -6.80
C ILE A 59 1.23 9.44 -7.75
N ILE A 60 1.11 9.71 -9.06
CA ILE A 60 0.94 8.68 -10.09
C ILE A 60 2.18 7.78 -10.17
N SER A 61 3.38 8.37 -10.12
CA SER A 61 4.64 7.62 -10.10
C SER A 61 4.71 6.68 -8.89
N VAL A 62 4.41 7.18 -7.69
CA VAL A 62 4.40 6.37 -6.46
C VAL A 62 3.37 5.25 -6.55
N MET A 63 2.16 5.52 -7.04
CA MET A 63 1.14 4.49 -7.24
C MET A 63 1.65 3.36 -8.15
N ASN A 64 2.22 3.71 -9.31
CA ASN A 64 2.76 2.73 -10.25
C ASN A 64 3.89 1.89 -9.65
N GLN A 65 4.79 2.53 -8.89
CA GLN A 65 5.89 1.83 -8.20
C GLN A 65 5.37 0.85 -7.15
N ILE A 66 4.41 1.29 -6.32
CA ILE A 66 3.82 0.46 -5.27
C ILE A 66 3.07 -0.72 -5.86
N LEU A 67 2.27 -0.53 -6.90
CA LEU A 67 1.54 -1.62 -7.55
C LEU A 67 2.49 -2.63 -8.22
N ARG A 68 3.50 -2.18 -8.96
CA ARG A 68 4.53 -3.07 -9.54
C ARG A 68 5.26 -3.87 -8.47
N LYS A 69 5.73 -3.21 -7.41
CA LYS A 69 6.39 -3.88 -6.28
C LYS A 69 5.47 -4.89 -5.61
N SER A 70 4.21 -4.53 -5.41
CA SER A 70 3.20 -5.41 -4.79
C SER A 70 2.94 -6.64 -5.66
N MET A 71 2.80 -6.50 -6.98
CA MET A 71 2.65 -7.64 -7.88
C MET A 71 3.84 -8.62 -7.80
N LEU A 72 5.08 -8.10 -7.79
CA LEU A 72 6.27 -8.94 -7.64
C LEU A 72 6.32 -9.66 -6.29
N LEU A 73 5.90 -9.00 -5.21
CA LEU A 73 5.84 -9.60 -3.87
C LEU A 73 4.71 -10.63 -3.77
N GLN A 74 3.60 -10.39 -4.45
CA GLN A 74 2.44 -11.29 -4.50
C GLN A 74 2.81 -12.61 -5.19
N GLN A 75 3.47 -12.57 -6.36
CA GLN A 75 3.97 -13.78 -7.04
C GLN A 75 4.87 -14.62 -6.13
N LYS A 76 5.82 -13.97 -5.45
CA LYS A 76 6.72 -14.63 -4.49
C LYS A 76 5.99 -15.23 -3.28
N LYS A 77 5.06 -14.47 -2.68
CA LYS A 77 4.36 -14.85 -1.44
C LYS A 77 3.36 -15.99 -1.67
N PHE A 78 2.69 -15.98 -2.82
CA PHE A 78 1.61 -16.93 -3.13
C PHE A 78 2.02 -18.03 -4.11
N LYS A 79 3.30 -18.09 -4.52
CA LYS A 79 3.87 -19.11 -5.43
C LYS A 79 3.01 -19.30 -6.70
N ILE A 80 2.63 -18.18 -7.32
CA ILE A 80 2.00 -18.17 -8.65
C ILE A 80 3.09 -17.92 -9.68
#